data_AF-L7C8F8-F1
#
_entry.id   AF-L7C8F8-F1
#
_cell.length_a   1.000
_cell.length_b   1.000
_cell.length_c   1.000
_cell.angle_alpha   90.00
_cell.angle_beta   90.00
_cell.angle_gamma   90.00
#
_symmetry.space_group_name_H-M   'P 1'
#
loop_
_entity.id
_entity.type
_entity.pdbx_description
1 polymer ?
#
loop_
_entity_poly.entity_id
_entity_poly.type
_entity_poly.pdbx_seq_one_letter_code
_entity_poly.pdbx_strand_id
1 'polypeptide(L)'
;MPSERQIGLRVRLLKNALGLAVFASFFFVPSASAALVVEVDYSGVAAYEAAFQSAANTWQGLLGGYQDGLIVSRSFGSTALENQVLETVRIQASVASIDGAGGTLGQAGFTEFGLDTSGYKLATDGRMQFDSADFGGLTPGQREALILHEMAHVLGFGTLWTDNGVYVNGSGEFTGVNATAVWQTEFGQSGTPDVELSGGVGTANGHWNEFDTGSNFTGITDGLGRDMTFELMTGWLNPNSFISELTLASFRDIGFATTNATAVPEPGSTLLWSVLGLAAESRRRLLKRRLAS
;
A
#
# COMPACT_ATOMS: atom_id res chain seq x y z
N MET A 1 54.48 64.30 59.86
CA MET A 1 55.17 63.07 59.40
C MET A 1 55.08 62.06 60.53
N PRO A 2 54.93 60.73 60.33
CA PRO A 2 54.23 59.91 59.31
C PRO A 2 53.00 59.18 59.96
N SER A 3 52.00 58.66 59.23
CA SER A 3 51.79 57.31 58.62
C SER A 3 50.65 56.50 59.26
N GLU A 4 49.69 56.15 58.39
CA GLU A 4 48.96 54.87 58.30
C GLU A 4 47.86 54.50 59.33
N ARG A 5 46.60 54.72 58.91
CA ARG A 5 45.47 53.83 59.21
C ARG A 5 44.55 53.67 58.00
N GLN A 6 44.41 52.40 57.60
CA GLN A 6 43.34 51.68 56.90
C GLN A 6 42.15 52.44 56.30
N ILE A 7 41.74 52.05 55.08
CA ILE A 7 40.59 51.14 54.80
C ILE A 7 40.59 50.86 53.29
N GLY A 8 40.95 49.63 52.90
CA GLY A 8 40.93 49.14 51.52
C GLY A 8 39.66 48.33 51.25
N LEU A 9 38.91 48.76 50.24
CA LEU A 9 37.65 48.19 49.76
C LEU A 9 37.89 46.82 49.10
N ARG A 10 37.23 45.75 49.59
CA ARG A 10 37.22 44.43 48.94
C ARG A 10 36.27 44.46 47.74
N VAL A 11 36.80 44.48 46.52
CA VAL A 11 36.04 44.24 45.28
C VAL A 11 36.18 42.76 44.91
N ARG A 12 35.04 42.04 44.90
CA ARG A 12 34.92 40.68 44.38
C ARG A 12 35.00 40.71 42.85
N LEU A 13 35.88 39.88 42.29
CA LEU A 13 35.94 39.56 40.86
C LEU A 13 34.67 38.81 40.42
N LEU A 14 33.92 39.39 39.47
CA LEU A 14 32.98 38.66 38.62
C LEU A 14 33.58 38.63 37.21
N LYS A 15 34.06 37.45 36.81
CA LYS A 15 34.42 37.14 35.42
C LYS A 15 33.13 36.87 34.65
N ASN A 16 32.72 37.77 33.77
CA ASN A 16 31.70 37.46 32.77
C ASN A 16 32.37 36.65 31.65
N ALA A 17 32.16 35.33 31.66
CA ALA A 17 32.42 34.48 30.52
C ALA A 17 31.21 34.57 29.57
N LEU A 18 31.38 35.20 28.41
CA LEU A 18 30.44 35.08 27.29
C LEU A 18 30.65 33.68 26.69
N GLY A 19 29.82 32.71 27.09
CA GLY A 19 29.73 31.42 26.44
C GLY A 19 28.93 31.55 25.15
N LEU A 20 29.60 31.42 24.01
CA LEU A 20 28.94 31.33 22.70
C LEU A 20 28.35 29.92 22.57
N ALA A 21 27.04 29.78 22.82
CA ALA A 21 26.32 28.54 22.55
C ALA A 21 26.10 28.40 21.04
N VAL A 22 26.90 27.54 20.40
CA VAL A 22 26.65 27.11 19.01
C VAL A 22 25.53 26.07 19.07
N PHE A 23 24.31 26.50 18.78
CA PHE A 23 23.21 25.59 18.47
C PHE A 23 23.46 25.02 17.08
N ALA A 24 23.96 23.78 17.01
CA ALA A 24 23.92 22.99 15.79
C ALA A 24 22.46 22.58 15.55
N SER A 25 21.74 23.39 14.78
CA SER A 25 20.43 23.00 14.24
C SER A 25 20.68 21.91 13.21
N PHE A 26 20.53 20.64 13.62
CA PHE A 26 20.33 19.56 12.67
C PHE A 26 18.98 19.79 11.99
N PHE A 27 19.01 20.40 10.81
CA PHE A 27 17.88 20.34 9.90
C PHE A 27 17.79 18.88 9.43
N PHE A 28 16.90 18.10 10.06
CA PHE A 28 16.32 16.97 9.36
C PHE A 28 15.50 17.57 8.21
N VAL A 29 16.07 17.57 7.02
CA VAL A 29 15.28 17.71 5.81
C VAL A 29 14.52 16.39 5.72
N PRO A 30 13.19 16.36 5.87
CA PRO A 30 12.46 15.18 5.42
C PRO A 30 12.75 15.07 3.93
N SER A 31 13.53 14.06 3.53
CA SER A 31 13.53 13.63 2.14
C SER A 31 12.08 13.23 1.86
N ALA A 32 11.36 14.04 1.10
CA ALA A 32 10.12 13.58 0.54
C ALA A 32 10.50 12.41 -0.35
N SER A 33 10.25 11.18 0.10
CA SER A 33 10.22 10.04 -0.80
C SER A 33 9.24 10.40 -1.90
N ALA A 34 9.64 10.23 -3.15
CA ALA A 34 8.76 10.51 -4.26
C ALA A 34 7.55 9.57 -4.15
N ALA A 35 6.35 10.15 -4.22
CA ALA A 35 5.12 9.37 -4.10
C ALA A 35 5.05 8.34 -5.22
N LEU A 36 4.59 7.13 -4.90
CA LEU A 36 4.35 6.10 -5.90
C LEU A 36 3.32 6.60 -6.93
N VAL A 37 3.62 6.34 -8.20
CA VAL A 37 2.72 6.48 -9.34
C VAL A 37 2.53 5.10 -9.96
N VAL A 38 1.28 4.66 -10.08
CA VAL A 38 0.91 3.42 -10.77
C VAL A 38 0.23 3.83 -12.08
N GLU A 39 1.00 3.74 -13.18
CA GLU A 39 0.50 4.05 -14.52
C GLU A 39 -0.13 2.79 -15.12
N VAL A 40 -1.45 2.79 -15.31
CA VAL A 40 -2.16 1.68 -15.95
C VAL A 40 -2.44 1.99 -17.42
N ASP A 41 -1.87 1.19 -18.31
CA ASP A 41 -2.21 1.11 -19.72
C ASP A 41 -3.25 -0.01 -19.91
N TYR A 42 -4.53 0.38 -19.90
CA TYR A 42 -5.64 -0.56 -19.98
C TYR A 42 -6.09 -0.79 -21.42
N SER A 43 -6.30 -2.06 -21.77
CA SER A 43 -6.89 -2.47 -23.04
C SER A 43 -8.07 -3.43 -22.82
N GLY A 44 -9.22 -3.12 -23.44
CA GLY A 44 -10.40 -3.98 -23.32
C GLY A 44 -11.71 -3.18 -23.38
N VAL A 45 -12.74 -3.68 -22.70
CA VAL A 45 -14.03 -3.00 -22.61
C VAL A 45 -13.87 -1.71 -21.81
N ALA A 46 -14.14 -0.56 -22.45
CA ALA A 46 -13.95 0.78 -21.87
C ALA A 46 -14.69 0.99 -20.54
N ALA A 47 -15.81 0.30 -20.32
CA ALA A 47 -16.58 0.39 -19.09
C ALA A 47 -15.82 -0.09 -17.83
N TYR A 48 -14.73 -0.85 -17.99
CA TYR A 48 -13.96 -1.39 -16.85
C TYR A 48 -12.74 -0.54 -16.51
N GLU A 49 -12.30 0.35 -17.41
CA GLU A 49 -11.09 1.15 -17.25
C GLU A 49 -11.06 1.95 -15.94
N ALA A 50 -12.21 2.52 -15.55
CA ALA A 50 -12.33 3.28 -14.31
C ALA A 50 -12.01 2.45 -13.05
N ALA A 51 -12.33 1.15 -13.04
CA ALA A 51 -12.03 0.27 -11.90
C ALA A 51 -10.51 0.05 -11.76
N PHE A 52 -9.80 -0.08 -12.88
CA PHE A 52 -8.33 -0.15 -12.88
C PHE A 52 -7.67 1.12 -12.36
N GLN A 53 -8.14 2.28 -12.81
CA GLN A 53 -7.64 3.57 -12.31
C GLN A 53 -7.98 3.76 -10.83
N SER A 54 -9.14 3.28 -10.38
CA SER A 54 -9.50 3.31 -8.95
C SER A 54 -8.56 2.45 -8.10
N ALA A 55 -8.24 1.23 -8.55
CA ALA A 55 -7.30 0.36 -7.86
C ALA A 55 -5.88 0.98 -7.77
N ALA A 56 -5.41 1.58 -8.86
CA ALA A 56 -4.14 2.32 -8.89
C ALA A 56 -4.13 3.44 -7.85
N ASN A 57 -5.19 4.26 -7.81
CA ASN A 57 -5.31 5.34 -6.83
C ASN A 57 -5.33 4.82 -5.38
N THR A 58 -5.98 3.68 -5.12
CA THR A 58 -5.97 3.05 -3.79
C THR A 58 -4.55 2.68 -3.38
N TRP A 59 -3.80 1.95 -4.21
CA TRP A 59 -2.43 1.55 -3.88
C TRP A 59 -1.49 2.75 -3.75
N GLN A 60 -1.60 3.77 -4.59
CA GLN A 60 -0.82 5.02 -4.44
C GLN A 60 -1.12 5.75 -3.12
N GLY A 61 -2.34 5.65 -2.59
CA GLY A 61 -2.69 6.24 -1.30
C GLY A 61 -2.11 5.47 -0.10
N LEU A 62 -1.93 4.16 -0.25
CA LEU A 62 -1.44 3.26 0.79
C LEU A 62 0.09 3.10 0.78
N LEU A 63 0.70 3.17 -0.41
CA LEU A 63 2.13 3.05 -0.64
C LEU A 63 2.70 4.43 -0.99
N GLY A 64 3.35 5.07 -0.02
CA GLY A 64 3.89 6.42 -0.13
C GLY A 64 5.17 6.54 -0.97
N GLY A 65 5.52 5.52 -1.76
CA GLY A 65 6.79 5.41 -2.48
C GLY A 65 7.66 4.29 -1.91
N TYR A 66 8.97 4.50 -1.96
CA TYR A 66 9.97 3.52 -1.51
C TYR A 66 10.77 4.05 -0.31
N GLN A 67 11.32 3.14 0.49
CA GLN A 67 12.20 3.49 1.62
C GLN A 67 13.49 4.13 1.14
N ASP A 68 14.05 3.58 0.06
CA ASP A 68 15.21 4.08 -0.64
C ASP A 68 14.85 4.29 -2.12
N GLY A 69 14.64 3.20 -2.86
CA GLY A 69 14.16 3.27 -4.24
C GLY A 69 15.16 3.84 -5.25
N LEU A 70 16.37 4.25 -4.84
CA LEU A 70 17.41 4.69 -5.76
C LEU A 70 17.94 3.51 -6.57
N ILE A 71 17.52 3.42 -7.83
CA ILE A 71 17.84 2.28 -8.70
C ILE A 71 19.33 2.29 -9.09
N VAL A 72 20.05 1.22 -8.77
CA VAL A 72 21.46 1.02 -9.15
C VAL A 72 21.65 0.08 -10.32
N SER A 73 20.67 -0.79 -10.58
CA SER A 73 20.63 -1.66 -11.75
C SER A 73 19.20 -2.10 -12.02
N ARG A 74 18.92 -2.54 -13.24
CA ARG A 74 17.58 -2.93 -13.67
C ARG A 74 17.61 -4.06 -14.69
N SER A 75 16.50 -4.78 -14.80
CA SER A 75 16.31 -5.78 -15.83
C SER A 75 16.23 -5.15 -17.23
N PHE A 76 16.54 -5.95 -18.25
CA PHE A 76 16.41 -5.52 -19.63
C PHE A 76 14.94 -5.35 -20.00
N GLY A 77 14.55 -4.15 -20.43
CA GLY A 77 13.16 -3.83 -20.77
C GLY A 77 12.44 -3.03 -19.69
N SER A 78 13.00 -2.97 -18.47
CA SER A 78 12.51 -2.10 -17.41
C SER A 78 12.37 -0.66 -17.90
N THR A 79 11.32 0.03 -17.44
CA THR A 79 11.14 1.45 -17.73
C THR A 79 11.73 2.37 -16.66
N ALA A 80 12.25 1.81 -15.57
CA ALA A 80 13.02 2.56 -14.57
C ALA A 80 14.35 3.06 -15.14
N LEU A 81 14.91 4.09 -14.51
CA LEU A 81 16.20 4.68 -14.89
C LEU A 81 17.21 4.48 -13.76
N GLU A 82 18.41 4.02 -14.11
CA GLU A 82 19.51 3.93 -13.15
C GLU A 82 19.92 5.32 -12.65
N ASN A 83 20.34 5.37 -11.38
CA ASN A 83 20.67 6.59 -10.66
C ASN A 83 19.49 7.56 -10.49
N GLN A 84 18.26 7.04 -10.52
CA GLN A 84 17.05 7.77 -10.18
C GLN A 84 16.25 7.01 -9.13
N VAL A 85 15.52 7.75 -8.30
CA VAL A 85 14.55 7.17 -7.38
C VAL A 85 13.38 6.64 -8.22
N LEU A 86 12.99 5.40 -7.99
CA LEU A 86 11.83 4.80 -8.62
C LEU A 86 10.56 5.50 -8.11
N GLU A 87 9.80 6.09 -9.03
CA GLU A 87 8.52 6.73 -8.70
C GLU A 87 7.36 5.99 -9.37
N THR A 88 7.60 5.36 -10.51
CA THR A 88 6.54 4.83 -11.37
C THR A 88 6.63 3.33 -11.54
N VAL A 89 5.49 2.65 -11.38
CA VAL A 89 5.29 1.27 -11.87
C VAL A 89 4.32 1.31 -13.04
N ARG A 90 4.73 0.75 -14.18
CA ARG A 90 3.89 0.70 -15.39
C ARG A 90 3.20 -0.65 -15.53
N ILE A 91 1.88 -0.64 -15.66
CA ILE A 91 1.09 -1.86 -15.70
C ILE A 91 0.31 -1.94 -17.00
N GLN A 92 0.55 -3.00 -17.77
CA GLN A 92 -0.30 -3.36 -18.91
C GLN A 92 -1.47 -4.20 -18.41
N ALA A 93 -2.68 -3.63 -18.42
CA ALA A 93 -3.88 -4.31 -17.95
C ALA A 93 -4.79 -4.70 -19.13
N SER A 94 -5.39 -5.89 -19.07
CA SER A 94 -6.34 -6.31 -20.11
C SER A 94 -7.44 -7.23 -19.63
N VAL A 95 -8.61 -7.14 -20.27
CA VAL A 95 -9.66 -8.16 -20.18
C VAL A 95 -9.67 -8.93 -21.50
N ALA A 96 -9.27 -10.19 -21.46
CA ALA A 96 -9.03 -11.03 -22.63
C ALA A 96 -9.34 -12.49 -22.30
N SER A 97 -9.43 -13.35 -23.32
CA SER A 97 -9.62 -14.79 -23.07
C SER A 97 -8.37 -15.37 -22.40
N ILE A 98 -8.54 -16.13 -21.31
CA ILE A 98 -7.47 -16.86 -20.63
C ILE A 98 -7.70 -18.37 -20.81
N ASP A 99 -8.71 -18.92 -20.13
CA ASP A 99 -9.01 -20.36 -20.11
C ASP A 99 -10.50 -20.71 -20.23
N GLY A 100 -11.39 -19.70 -20.24
CA GLY A 100 -12.83 -19.88 -20.38
C GLY A 100 -13.54 -19.68 -19.05
N ALA A 101 -14.68 -20.35 -18.85
CA ALA A 101 -15.48 -20.12 -17.65
C ALA A 101 -15.07 -21.03 -16.49
N GLY A 102 -15.02 -20.47 -15.27
CA GLY A 102 -14.82 -21.21 -14.02
C GLY A 102 -13.37 -21.62 -13.73
N GLY A 103 -12.41 -21.00 -14.42
CA GLY A 103 -10.98 -21.19 -14.24
C GLY A 103 -10.35 -19.98 -13.58
N THR A 104 -9.35 -19.40 -14.25
CA THR A 104 -8.59 -18.26 -13.75
C THR A 104 -9.40 -16.98 -13.87
N LEU A 105 -9.79 -16.37 -12.76
CA LEU A 105 -10.51 -15.08 -12.79
C LEU A 105 -9.60 -13.94 -13.27
N GLY A 106 -8.35 -13.96 -12.81
CA GLY A 106 -7.32 -13.00 -13.12
C GLY A 106 -5.93 -13.58 -12.85
N GLN A 107 -4.94 -12.99 -13.48
CA GLN A 107 -3.53 -13.26 -13.22
C GLN A 107 -2.72 -11.98 -13.35
N ALA A 108 -1.76 -11.80 -12.45
CA ALA A 108 -0.89 -10.65 -12.46
C ALA A 108 0.48 -10.91 -11.86
N GLY A 109 1.42 -10.05 -12.25
CA GLY A 109 2.77 -10.04 -11.70
C GLY A 109 3.63 -8.97 -12.34
N PHE A 110 4.78 -8.71 -11.72
CA PHE A 110 5.81 -7.87 -12.33
C PHE A 110 6.40 -8.58 -13.55
N THR A 111 6.77 -7.79 -14.55
CA THR A 111 7.49 -8.25 -15.75
C THR A 111 8.94 -7.81 -15.73
N GLU A 112 9.21 -6.65 -15.11
CA GLU A 112 10.54 -6.07 -15.02
C GLU A 112 10.81 -5.55 -13.61
N PHE A 113 12.09 -5.44 -13.25
CA PHE A 113 12.50 -5.05 -11.91
C PHE A 113 13.73 -4.12 -11.91
N GLY A 114 13.88 -3.41 -10.80
CA GLY A 114 15.08 -2.66 -10.44
C GLY A 114 15.63 -3.16 -9.10
N LEU A 115 16.95 -3.06 -8.93
CA LEU A 115 17.59 -3.20 -7.62
C LEU A 115 17.94 -1.80 -7.11
N ASP A 116 17.56 -1.51 -5.87
CA ASP A 116 17.91 -0.24 -5.23
C ASP A 116 19.25 -0.31 -4.46
N THR A 117 19.72 0.83 -3.96
CA THR A 117 20.97 0.90 -3.17
C THR A 117 20.91 0.13 -1.85
N SER A 118 19.71 -0.13 -1.33
CA SER A 118 19.47 -0.89 -0.09
C SER A 118 19.38 -2.40 -0.33
N GLY A 119 19.40 -2.83 -1.60
CA GLY A 119 19.37 -4.22 -2.00
C GLY A 119 17.98 -4.80 -2.21
N TYR A 120 16.92 -3.97 -2.15
CA TYR A 120 15.57 -4.42 -2.48
C TYR A 120 15.42 -4.62 -3.98
N LYS A 121 14.74 -5.70 -4.35
CA LYS A 121 14.23 -5.92 -5.71
C LYS A 121 12.82 -5.37 -5.80
N LEU A 122 12.66 -4.35 -6.64
CA LEU A 122 11.44 -3.56 -6.78
C LEU A 122 10.83 -3.80 -8.17
N ALA A 123 9.51 -3.99 -8.24
CA ALA A 123 8.80 -4.05 -9.51
C ALA A 123 8.85 -2.70 -10.21
N THR A 124 9.17 -2.68 -11.50
CA THR A 124 9.17 -1.43 -12.31
C THR A 124 8.07 -1.45 -13.36
N ASP A 125 7.73 -2.65 -13.83
CA ASP A 125 6.74 -2.87 -14.86
C ASP A 125 6.00 -4.17 -14.55
N GLY A 126 4.76 -4.30 -15.01
CA GLY A 126 4.00 -5.53 -14.87
C GLY A 126 2.83 -5.68 -15.82
N ARG A 127 2.16 -6.82 -15.67
CA ARG A 127 1.00 -7.18 -16.48
C ARG A 127 -0.11 -7.69 -15.57
N MET A 128 -1.34 -7.32 -15.91
CA MET A 128 -2.55 -7.93 -15.35
C MET A 128 -3.47 -8.38 -16.49
N GLN A 129 -4.05 -9.57 -16.37
CA GLN A 129 -5.00 -10.10 -17.33
C GLN A 129 -6.17 -10.75 -16.60
N PHE A 130 -7.40 -10.46 -17.03
CA PHE A 130 -8.63 -11.00 -16.43
C PHE A 130 -9.42 -11.75 -17.50
N ASP A 131 -9.95 -12.93 -17.17
CA ASP A 131 -10.67 -13.76 -18.14
C ASP A 131 -11.98 -13.09 -18.52
N SER A 132 -12.14 -12.74 -19.79
CA SER A 132 -13.36 -12.13 -20.31
C SER A 132 -14.61 -13.00 -20.14
N ALA A 133 -14.47 -14.32 -20.03
CA ALA A 133 -15.57 -15.26 -19.81
C ALA A 133 -16.13 -15.20 -18.37
N ASP A 134 -15.29 -14.91 -17.38
CA ASP A 134 -15.67 -14.86 -15.96
C ASP A 134 -15.86 -13.42 -15.48
N PHE A 135 -15.00 -12.51 -15.92
CA PHE A 135 -14.96 -11.13 -15.44
C PHE A 135 -16.27 -10.38 -15.68
N GLY A 136 -16.97 -10.65 -16.79
CA GLY A 136 -18.28 -10.05 -17.08
C GLY A 136 -19.41 -10.51 -16.14
N GLY A 137 -19.27 -11.68 -15.51
CA GLY A 137 -20.24 -12.26 -14.58
C GLY A 137 -20.08 -11.79 -13.13
N LEU A 138 -18.93 -11.23 -12.78
CA LEU A 138 -18.66 -10.67 -11.46
C LEU A 138 -19.45 -9.37 -11.22
N THR A 139 -19.89 -9.18 -9.98
CA THR A 139 -20.47 -7.90 -9.57
C THR A 139 -19.43 -6.77 -9.67
N PRO A 140 -19.84 -5.49 -9.76
CA PRO A 140 -18.90 -4.37 -9.74
C PRO A 140 -17.91 -4.42 -8.58
N GLY A 141 -18.37 -4.63 -7.35
CA GLY A 141 -17.50 -4.71 -6.17
C GLY A 141 -16.52 -5.90 -6.21
N GLN A 142 -16.95 -7.06 -6.71
CA GLN A 142 -16.05 -8.21 -6.89
C GLN A 142 -14.95 -7.94 -7.91
N ARG A 143 -15.26 -7.23 -9.01
CA ARG A 143 -14.24 -6.84 -9.99
C ARG A 143 -13.27 -5.84 -9.43
N GLU A 144 -13.75 -4.87 -8.67
CA GLU A 144 -12.90 -3.88 -8.02
C GLU A 144 -11.96 -4.54 -7.01
N ALA A 145 -12.47 -5.47 -6.18
CA ALA A 145 -11.65 -6.26 -5.26
C ALA A 145 -10.62 -7.11 -6.02
N LEU A 146 -11.03 -7.83 -7.06
CA LEU A 146 -10.12 -8.65 -7.86
C LEU A 146 -9.03 -7.81 -8.55
N ILE A 147 -9.39 -6.67 -9.17
CA ILE A 147 -8.40 -5.78 -9.79
C ILE A 147 -7.42 -5.23 -8.74
N LEU A 148 -7.92 -4.84 -7.57
CA LEU A 148 -7.09 -4.34 -6.48
C LEU A 148 -6.10 -5.40 -5.98
N HIS A 149 -6.58 -6.64 -5.83
CA HIS A 149 -5.79 -7.81 -5.47
C HIS A 149 -4.68 -8.09 -6.49
N GLU A 150 -5.03 -8.27 -7.76
CA GLU A 150 -4.06 -8.55 -8.83
C GLU A 150 -3.00 -7.45 -8.96
N MET A 151 -3.39 -6.19 -8.73
CA MET A 151 -2.45 -5.07 -8.77
C MET A 151 -1.41 -5.16 -7.64
N ALA A 152 -1.75 -5.69 -6.47
CA ALA A 152 -0.78 -5.92 -5.40
C ALA A 152 0.28 -6.94 -5.80
N HIS A 153 -0.08 -7.98 -6.55
CA HIS A 153 0.89 -8.93 -7.10
C HIS A 153 1.85 -8.31 -8.10
N VAL A 154 1.39 -7.35 -8.92
CA VAL A 154 2.29 -6.57 -9.77
C VAL A 154 3.28 -5.76 -8.95
N LEU A 155 2.80 -5.17 -7.85
CA LEU A 155 3.62 -4.33 -6.97
C LEU A 155 4.60 -5.13 -6.09
N GLY A 156 4.48 -6.47 -6.07
CA GLY A 156 5.46 -7.34 -5.42
C GLY A 156 4.91 -8.22 -4.29
N PHE A 157 3.64 -8.07 -3.92
CA PHE A 157 3.03 -8.93 -2.90
C PHE A 157 3.01 -10.38 -3.42
N GLY A 158 3.58 -11.31 -2.65
CA GLY A 158 3.75 -12.71 -3.04
C GLY A 158 4.84 -12.94 -4.09
N THR A 159 4.88 -12.11 -5.13
CA THR A 159 5.73 -12.28 -6.32
C THR A 159 7.19 -11.88 -6.09
N LEU A 160 7.48 -10.96 -5.17
CA LEU A 160 8.83 -10.48 -4.86
C LEU A 160 9.31 -10.88 -3.46
N TRP A 161 8.54 -11.67 -2.71
CA TRP A 161 8.89 -12.07 -1.34
C TRP A 161 10.19 -12.88 -1.26
N THR A 162 10.36 -13.90 -2.11
CA THR A 162 11.59 -14.72 -2.12
C THR A 162 12.80 -13.93 -2.61
N ASP A 163 12.62 -13.09 -3.63
CA ASP A 163 13.69 -12.23 -4.14
C ASP A 163 14.20 -11.23 -3.10
N ASN A 164 13.32 -10.78 -2.18
CA ASN A 164 13.67 -9.88 -1.08
C ASN A 164 14.00 -10.63 0.23
N GLY A 165 14.07 -11.96 0.20
CA GLY A 165 14.53 -12.76 1.35
C GLY A 165 13.55 -12.83 2.54
N VAL A 166 12.27 -12.52 2.32
CA VAL A 166 11.23 -12.52 3.36
C VAL A 166 10.32 -13.76 3.27
N TYR A 167 10.60 -14.66 2.33
CA TYR A 167 9.85 -15.90 2.18
C TYR A 167 10.67 -16.99 1.46
N VAL A 168 10.52 -18.23 1.89
CA VAL A 168 11.06 -19.41 1.19
C VAL A 168 9.90 -20.20 0.62
N ASN A 169 9.90 -20.43 -0.69
CA ASN A 169 8.80 -21.16 -1.35
C ASN A 169 8.56 -22.54 -0.70
N GLY A 170 7.32 -22.79 -0.32
CA GLY A 170 6.88 -23.99 0.39
C GLY A 170 7.10 -23.98 1.91
N SER A 171 7.59 -22.89 2.50
CA SER A 171 7.73 -22.79 3.96
C SER A 171 6.40 -22.64 4.68
N GLY A 172 5.44 -21.94 4.04
CA GLY A 172 4.19 -21.51 4.69
C GLY A 172 4.38 -20.38 5.70
N GLU A 173 5.58 -19.80 5.81
CA GLU A 173 5.94 -18.82 6.84
C GLU A 173 6.57 -17.57 6.21
N PHE A 174 5.93 -16.41 6.37
CA PHE A 174 6.47 -15.11 5.94
C PHE A 174 7.40 -14.52 7.01
N THR A 175 8.68 -14.31 6.71
CA THR A 175 9.69 -13.95 7.72
C THR A 175 10.06 -12.47 7.78
N GLY A 176 9.31 -11.60 7.10
CA GLY A 176 9.52 -10.16 7.17
C GLY A 176 9.22 -9.59 8.57
N VAL A 177 10.08 -8.69 9.04
CA VAL A 177 10.07 -8.22 10.44
C VAL A 177 8.88 -7.31 10.73
N ASN A 178 8.49 -6.47 9.76
CA ASN A 178 7.37 -5.55 9.94
C ASN A 178 6.05 -6.32 9.94
N ALA A 179 5.83 -7.21 8.99
CA ALA A 179 4.63 -8.04 8.91
C ALA A 179 4.50 -8.96 10.12
N THR A 180 5.60 -9.54 10.60
CA THR A 180 5.62 -10.34 11.83
C THR A 180 5.16 -9.54 13.04
N ALA A 181 5.65 -8.30 13.21
CA ALA A 181 5.22 -7.45 14.32
C ALA A 181 3.74 -7.06 14.20
N VAL A 182 3.25 -6.79 12.98
CA VAL A 182 1.85 -6.45 12.75
C VAL A 182 0.93 -7.65 12.95
N TRP A 183 1.29 -8.84 12.48
CA TRP A 183 0.55 -10.08 12.73
C TRP A 183 0.28 -10.32 14.22
N GLN A 184 1.29 -10.08 15.04
CA GLN A 184 1.20 -10.25 16.50
C GLN A 184 0.32 -9.20 17.18
N THR A 185 0.17 -8.01 16.57
CA THR A 185 -0.52 -6.88 17.18
C THR A 185 -1.92 -6.65 16.61
N GLU A 186 -2.08 -6.74 15.29
CA GLU A 186 -3.35 -6.58 14.57
C GLU A 186 -4.25 -7.80 14.78
N PHE A 187 -3.71 -9.02 14.66
CA PHE A 187 -4.46 -10.27 14.74
C PHE A 187 -4.23 -11.07 16.04
N GLY A 188 -3.38 -10.57 16.94
CA GLY A 188 -3.13 -11.19 18.24
C GLY A 188 -2.48 -12.58 18.16
N GLN A 189 -1.83 -12.89 17.05
CA GLN A 189 -1.22 -14.19 16.80
C GLN A 189 0.20 -14.25 17.38
N SER A 190 0.78 -15.45 17.43
CA SER A 190 2.18 -15.66 17.80
C SER A 190 2.99 -16.13 16.60
N GLY A 191 4.28 -15.84 16.56
CA GLY A 191 5.15 -16.28 15.46
C GLY A 191 5.04 -15.39 14.23
N THR A 192 5.19 -15.99 13.05
CA THR A 192 5.16 -15.32 11.74
C THR A 192 3.78 -15.46 11.08
N PRO A 193 3.42 -14.59 10.12
CA PRO A 193 2.21 -14.77 9.33
C PRO A 193 2.25 -16.05 8.49
N ASP A 194 1.12 -16.75 8.46
CA ASP A 194 0.95 -17.96 7.66
C ASP A 194 0.70 -17.61 6.17
N VAL A 195 1.40 -18.32 5.29
CA VAL A 195 1.28 -18.20 3.83
C VAL A 195 0.57 -19.42 3.26
N GLU A 196 -0.34 -19.18 2.32
CA GLU A 196 -1.12 -20.21 1.65
C GLU A 196 -0.23 -21.27 0.98
N LEU A 197 -0.56 -22.56 1.14
CA LEU A 197 0.18 -23.68 0.53
C LEU A 197 -0.69 -24.58 -0.35
N SER A 198 -2.01 -24.38 -0.32
CA SER A 198 -3.03 -25.09 -1.08
C SER A 198 -3.49 -24.28 -2.31
N GLY A 199 -4.55 -24.73 -2.98
CA GLY A 199 -5.13 -24.05 -4.15
C GLY A 199 -4.33 -24.17 -5.47
N GLY A 200 -3.10 -24.70 -5.42
CA GLY A 200 -2.26 -24.92 -6.61
C GLY A 200 -1.37 -23.72 -6.93
N VAL A 201 -0.72 -23.72 -8.09
CA VAL A 201 0.36 -22.76 -8.43
C VAL A 201 -0.09 -21.30 -8.52
N GLY A 202 -1.39 -21.05 -8.74
CA GLY A 202 -1.95 -19.70 -8.77
C GLY A 202 -2.33 -19.15 -7.40
N THR A 203 -2.27 -19.97 -6.34
CA THR A 203 -2.73 -19.62 -5.00
C THR A 203 -1.64 -19.86 -3.95
N ALA A 204 -1.01 -21.03 -3.95
CA ALA A 204 0.05 -21.35 -3.01
C ALA A 204 1.23 -20.37 -3.16
N ASN A 205 1.85 -20.00 -2.04
CA ASN A 205 3.07 -19.21 -1.90
C ASN A 205 2.94 -17.72 -2.25
N GLY A 206 1.77 -17.26 -2.67
CA GLY A 206 1.53 -15.87 -3.08
C GLY A 206 0.54 -15.10 -2.21
N HIS A 207 -0.11 -15.77 -1.26
CA HIS A 207 -1.28 -15.27 -0.53
C HIS A 207 -1.16 -15.50 0.97
N TRP A 208 -1.88 -14.69 1.75
CA TRP A 208 -2.14 -15.03 3.13
C TRP A 208 -2.99 -16.29 3.21
N ASN A 209 -2.66 -17.14 4.19
CA ASN A 209 -3.34 -18.40 4.36
C ASN A 209 -4.81 -18.18 4.79
N GLU A 210 -5.73 -18.81 4.08
CA GLU A 210 -7.12 -18.95 4.52
C GLU A 210 -7.55 -20.43 4.48
N PHE A 211 -8.83 -20.73 4.70
CA PHE A 211 -9.30 -22.10 4.58
C PHE A 211 -9.39 -22.48 3.09
N ASP A 212 -8.87 -23.65 2.69
CA ASP A 212 -8.73 -24.18 1.30
C ASP A 212 -9.97 -24.10 0.38
N THR A 213 -11.13 -23.66 0.87
CA THR A 213 -12.35 -23.46 0.09
C THR A 213 -12.82 -22.01 0.02
N GLY A 214 -12.06 -21.05 0.57
CA GLY A 214 -12.38 -19.62 0.60
C GLY A 214 -13.73 -19.26 1.22
N SER A 215 -14.32 -20.16 2.01
CA SER A 215 -15.74 -20.05 2.43
C SER A 215 -15.92 -20.18 3.95
N ASN A 216 -14.87 -20.56 4.67
CA ASN A 216 -14.92 -20.77 6.11
C ASN A 216 -14.03 -19.74 6.80
N PHE A 217 -14.51 -19.24 7.94
CA PHE A 217 -13.73 -18.36 8.78
C PHE A 217 -12.47 -19.06 9.28
N THR A 218 -11.36 -18.34 9.21
CA THR A 218 -10.09 -18.74 9.84
C THR A 218 -10.21 -18.72 11.37
N GLY A 219 -11.11 -17.88 11.91
CA GLY A 219 -11.18 -17.59 13.34
C GLY A 219 -10.09 -16.62 13.81
N ILE A 220 -9.25 -16.14 12.89
CA ILE A 220 -8.21 -15.14 13.13
C ILE A 220 -8.80 -13.78 12.75
N THR A 221 -9.10 -12.95 13.74
CA THR A 221 -9.75 -11.66 13.53
C THR A 221 -8.89 -10.52 14.01
N ASP A 222 -8.98 -9.38 13.32
CA ASP A 222 -8.35 -8.14 13.78
C ASP A 222 -9.09 -7.50 14.97
N GLY A 223 -8.58 -6.37 15.46
CA GLY A 223 -9.21 -5.59 16.54
C GLY A 223 -10.60 -5.02 16.22
N LEU A 224 -11.06 -5.06 14.96
CA LEU A 224 -12.40 -4.68 14.52
C LEU A 224 -13.33 -5.89 14.34
N GLY A 225 -12.83 -7.11 14.55
CA GLY A 225 -13.57 -8.35 14.35
C GLY A 225 -13.68 -8.79 12.89
N ARG A 226 -12.84 -8.26 11.99
CA ARG A 226 -12.76 -8.70 10.59
C ARG A 226 -11.90 -9.96 10.52
N ASP A 227 -12.44 -11.04 9.96
CA ASP A 227 -11.73 -12.32 9.83
C ASP A 227 -10.73 -12.30 8.66
N MET A 228 -9.59 -12.96 8.81
CA MET A 228 -8.55 -13.09 7.77
C MET A 228 -9.09 -13.64 6.44
N THR A 229 -10.16 -14.44 6.45
CA THR A 229 -10.86 -14.91 5.24
C THR A 229 -11.28 -13.75 4.31
N PHE A 230 -11.52 -12.56 4.86
CA PHE A 230 -11.90 -11.38 4.08
C PHE A 230 -10.73 -10.43 3.83
N GLU A 231 -9.51 -10.79 4.21
CA GLU A 231 -8.34 -10.00 3.85
C GLU A 231 -8.12 -10.09 2.33
N LEU A 232 -7.88 -8.94 1.69
CA LEU A 232 -7.82 -8.81 0.25
C LEU A 232 -6.86 -9.80 -0.41
N MET A 233 -5.71 -10.06 0.21
CA MET A 233 -4.60 -10.85 -0.33
C MET A 233 -4.63 -12.31 0.12
N THR A 234 -5.78 -12.82 0.51
CA THR A 234 -6.04 -14.26 0.60
C THR A 234 -6.29 -14.87 -0.77
N GLY A 235 -6.21 -16.20 -0.87
CA GLY A 235 -6.21 -16.92 -2.15
C GLY A 235 -7.55 -17.00 -2.88
N TRP A 236 -8.66 -16.60 -2.26
CA TRP A 236 -9.99 -16.68 -2.83
C TRP A 236 -10.69 -15.32 -2.84
N LEU A 237 -11.45 -15.06 -3.91
CA LEU A 237 -12.23 -13.84 -4.05
C LEU A 237 -13.42 -13.84 -3.09
N ASN A 238 -13.23 -13.16 -1.97
CA ASN A 238 -14.22 -13.01 -0.92
C ASN A 238 -15.01 -11.69 -1.04
N PRO A 239 -16.30 -11.64 -0.64
CA PRO A 239 -17.07 -10.39 -0.62
C PRO A 239 -16.62 -9.49 0.55
N ASN A 240 -16.79 -8.17 0.40
CA ASN A 240 -16.45 -7.18 1.43
C ASN A 240 -14.99 -7.27 1.91
N SER A 241 -14.06 -7.54 0.99
CA SER A 241 -12.64 -7.65 1.31
C SER A 241 -12.09 -6.36 1.91
N PHE A 242 -11.06 -6.49 2.74
CA PHE A 242 -10.36 -5.35 3.32
C PHE A 242 -8.85 -5.48 3.18
N ILE A 243 -8.15 -4.35 3.15
CA ILE A 243 -6.68 -4.32 3.27
C ILE A 243 -6.34 -4.21 4.75
N SER A 244 -5.51 -5.14 5.23
CA SER A 244 -4.95 -5.16 6.57
C SER A 244 -3.68 -4.30 6.68
N GLU A 245 -3.34 -3.90 7.91
CA GLU A 245 -2.01 -3.34 8.17
C GLU A 245 -0.92 -4.40 7.94
N LEU A 246 -1.23 -5.69 8.11
CA LEU A 246 -0.34 -6.82 7.80
C LEU A 246 0.10 -6.79 6.33
N THR A 247 -0.84 -6.60 5.40
CA THR A 247 -0.54 -6.49 3.97
C THR A 247 0.38 -5.30 3.69
N LEU A 248 0.13 -4.13 4.27
CA LEU A 248 1.03 -2.98 4.14
C LEU A 248 2.41 -3.24 4.76
N ALA A 249 2.46 -3.94 5.89
CA ALA A 249 3.70 -4.32 6.54
C ALA A 249 4.55 -5.26 5.68
N SER A 250 3.92 -6.18 4.94
CA SER A 250 4.62 -7.02 3.97
C SER A 250 5.23 -6.21 2.83
N PHE A 251 4.56 -5.14 2.37
CA PHE A 251 5.12 -4.20 1.41
C PHE A 251 6.32 -3.44 1.98
N ARG A 252 6.29 -3.05 3.27
CA ARG A 252 7.46 -2.48 3.95
C ARG A 252 8.64 -3.44 3.96
N ASP A 253 8.39 -4.73 4.19
CA ASP A 253 9.43 -5.74 4.21
C ASP A 253 10.05 -6.02 2.82
N ILE A 254 9.45 -5.51 1.74
CA ILE A 254 10.01 -5.57 0.37
C ILE A 254 10.38 -4.19 -0.19
N GLY A 255 10.57 -3.19 0.66
CA GLY A 255 11.19 -1.91 0.30
C GLY A 255 10.23 -0.73 0.06
N PHE A 256 8.91 -0.91 0.19
CA PHE A 256 7.98 0.22 0.13
C PHE A 256 7.97 1.04 1.42
N ALA A 257 7.71 2.33 1.29
CA ALA A 257 7.24 3.16 2.39
C ALA A 257 5.71 3.14 2.36
N THR A 258 5.05 2.90 3.49
CA THR A 258 3.57 2.86 3.54
C THR A 258 3.01 3.96 4.42
N THR A 259 1.76 4.33 4.15
CA THR A 259 0.93 5.08 5.09
C THR A 259 0.23 4.09 6.03
N ASN A 260 -0.43 4.58 7.09
CA ASN A 260 -1.24 3.72 7.96
C ASN A 260 -2.44 3.18 7.17
N ALA A 261 -2.76 1.89 7.29
CA ALA A 261 -3.95 1.32 6.67
C ALA A 261 -5.21 2.05 7.15
N THR A 262 -5.88 2.78 6.24
CA THR A 262 -7.29 3.14 6.41
C THR A 262 -8.13 2.10 5.70
N ALA A 263 -9.25 1.67 6.29
CA ALA A 263 -10.21 0.80 5.64
C ALA A 263 -10.51 1.28 4.21
N VAL A 264 -10.45 0.37 3.23
CA VAL A 264 -10.75 0.67 1.83
C VAL A 264 -12.15 1.31 1.78
N PRO A 265 -12.28 2.57 1.31
CA PRO A 265 -13.60 3.17 1.18
C PRO A 265 -14.40 2.39 0.16
N GLU A 266 -15.63 2.01 0.50
CA GLU A 266 -16.60 1.52 -0.47
C GLU A 266 -16.67 2.48 -1.68
N PRO A 267 -16.46 2.01 -2.91
CA PRO A 267 -16.63 2.85 -4.09
C PRO A 267 -18.11 3.21 -4.23
N GLY A 268 -18.44 4.48 -3.93
CA GLY A 268 -19.72 5.07 -4.34
C GLY A 268 -20.50 5.93 -3.33
N SER A 269 -20.00 6.19 -2.12
CA SER A 269 -20.76 7.05 -1.18
C SER A 269 -20.44 8.56 -1.31
N THR A 270 -19.35 8.94 -1.96
CA THR A 270 -18.94 10.35 -2.12
C THR A 270 -19.77 11.12 -3.15
N LEU A 271 -20.48 10.43 -4.05
CA LEU A 271 -21.38 11.03 -5.05
C LEU A 271 -22.82 11.24 -4.55
N LEU A 272 -23.22 10.61 -3.44
CA LEU A 272 -24.60 10.73 -2.92
C LEU A 272 -24.85 12.05 -2.17
N TRP A 273 -23.81 12.66 -1.59
CA TRP A 273 -23.96 13.93 -0.86
C TRP A 273 -24.04 15.16 -1.77
N SER A 274 -23.46 15.12 -2.97
CA SER A 274 -23.53 16.24 -3.91
C SER A 274 -24.87 16.32 -4.67
N VAL A 275 -25.51 15.17 -4.93
CA VAL A 275 -26.81 15.12 -5.63
C VAL A 275 -27.98 15.47 -4.70
N LEU A 276 -27.94 15.06 -3.43
CA LEU A 276 -28.96 15.43 -2.43
C LEU A 276 -28.93 16.94 -2.08
N GLY A 277 -27.74 17.55 -2.04
CA GLY A 277 -27.59 18.99 -1.79
C GLY A 277 -28.19 19.87 -2.90
N LEU A 278 -27.99 19.49 -4.16
CA LEU A 278 -28.52 20.23 -5.33
C LEU A 278 -30.04 20.04 -5.51
N ALA A 279 -30.58 18.86 -5.14
CA ALA A 279 -32.02 18.60 -5.15
C ALA A 279 -32.78 19.37 -4.06
N ALA A 280 -32.18 19.56 -2.87
CA ALA A 280 -32.77 20.34 -1.79
C ALA A 280 -32.78 21.85 -2.09
N GLU A 281 -31.71 22.36 -2.70
CA GLU A 281 -31.55 23.77 -3.07
C GLU A 281 -32.51 24.18 -4.20
N SER A 282 -32.70 23.31 -5.20
CA SER A 282 -33.65 23.54 -6.30
C SER A 282 -35.11 23.51 -5.85
N ARG A 283 -35.49 22.61 -4.93
CA ARG A 283 -36.84 22.60 -4.32
C ARG A 283 -37.13 23.84 -3.48
N ARG A 284 -36.16 24.35 -2.71
CA ARG A 284 -36.32 25.59 -1.92
C ARG A 284 -36.53 26.83 -2.80
N ARG A 285 -35.86 26.90 -3.96
CA ARG A 285 -36.01 28.02 -4.91
C ARG A 285 -37.35 28.00 -5.66
N LEU A 286 -37.89 26.82 -5.96
CA LEU A 286 -39.21 26.66 -6.58
C LEU A 286 -40.37 27.02 -5.63
N LEU A 287 -40.26 26.64 -4.35
CA LEU A 287 -41.26 26.98 -3.34
C LEU A 287 -41.32 28.48 -3.04
N LYS A 288 -40.17 29.16 -2.97
CA LYS A 288 -40.12 30.62 -2.79
C LYS A 288 -40.71 31.40 -3.97
N ARG A 289 -40.62 30.87 -5.20
CA ARG A 289 -41.22 31.51 -6.40
C ARG A 289 -42.73 31.35 -6.47
N ARG A 290 -43.30 30.25 -5.96
CA ARG A 290 -44.76 30.03 -5.89
C ARG A 290 -45.47 30.81 -4.78
N LEU A 291 -44.73 31.24 -3.76
CA LEU A 291 -45.27 32.07 -2.67
C LEU A 291 -45.17 33.58 -2.96
N ALA A 292 -44.58 33.97 -4.09
CA ALA A 292 -44.39 35.35 -4.52
C ALA A 292 -45.18 35.71 -5.79
N SER A 293 -46.10 34.83 -6.22
CA SER A 293 -47.09 35.03 -7.30
C SER A 293 -48.49 34.85 -6.73
#